data_AF-A0A7S0E2R9-F1
#
_entry.id   AF-A0A7S0E2R9-F1
#
_cell.length_a   1.000
_cell.length_b   1.000
_cell.length_c   1.000
_cell.angle_alpha   90.00
_cell.angle_beta   90.00
_cell.angle_gamma   90.00
#
_symmetry.space_group_name_H-M   'P 1'
#
loop_
_entity.id
_entity.type
_entity.pdbx_description
1 polymer ?
#
loop_
_entity_poly.entity_id
_entity_poly.type
_entity_poly.pdbx_seq_one_letter_code
_entity_poly.pdbx_strand_id
1 'polypeptide(L)'
;MITGESLPVDKQPGSKVICGTINLNGFMFIKVEQMGESTILAQIVNLVQEAQASKTDIQRIADVVAGVFVKVVIAIALLTWLVWVLLVTYGYAEPEYEGKMVHPTVFALIFAMSVLVIACPCAL
;
A
#
# COMPACT_ATOMS: atom_id res chain seq x y z
N MET A 1 -1.15 0.37 -34.42
CA MET A 1 -1.61 0.64 -33.04
C MET A 1 -1.38 -0.53 -32.09
N ILE A 2 -1.65 -1.79 -32.46
CA ILE A 2 -1.51 -2.93 -31.52
C ILE A 2 -0.18 -3.68 -31.66
N THR A 3 0.32 -3.87 -32.88
CA THR A 3 1.55 -4.64 -33.15
C THR A 3 2.83 -3.81 -33.09
N GLY A 4 2.74 -2.48 -33.00
CA GLY A 4 3.90 -1.58 -33.08
C GLY A 4 4.54 -1.43 -34.47
N GLU A 5 4.14 -2.26 -35.44
CA GLU A 5 4.61 -2.17 -36.83
C GLU A 5 4.20 -0.85 -37.48
N SER A 6 5.15 -0.22 -38.17
CA SER A 6 4.96 1.11 -38.79
C SER A 6 4.30 1.04 -40.17
N LEU A 7 4.49 -0.07 -40.89
CA LEU A 7 3.93 -0.27 -42.22
C LEU A 7 2.59 -1.03 -42.15
N PRO A 8 1.59 -0.63 -42.96
CA PRO A 8 0.36 -1.41 -43.10
C PRO A 8 0.65 -2.82 -43.60
N VAL A 9 -0.09 -3.79 -43.08
CA VAL A 9 0.05 -5.20 -43.48
C VAL A 9 -1.10 -5.58 -44.40
N ASP A 10 -0.78 -6.08 -45.59
CA ASP A 10 -1.78 -6.54 -46.55
C ASP A 10 -2.58 -7.73 -46.01
N LYS A 11 -3.90 -7.71 -46.27
CA LYS A 11 -4.83 -8.75 -45.83
C LYS A 11 -5.52 -9.39 -47.02
N GLN A 12 -5.47 -10.72 -47.06
CA GLN A 12 -6.12 -11.55 -48.07
C GLN A 12 -7.19 -12.45 -47.41
N PRO A 13 -8.12 -13.05 -48.18
CA PRO A 13 -9.09 -13.99 -47.64
C PRO A 13 -8.43 -15.09 -46.79
N GLY A 14 -8.95 -15.29 -45.57
CA GLY A 14 -8.36 -16.21 -44.58
C GLY A 14 -7.32 -15.58 -43.64
N SER A 15 -6.91 -14.33 -43.86
CA SER A 15 -6.03 -13.61 -42.94
C SER A 15 -6.74 -13.22 -41.65
N LYS A 16 -6.08 -13.40 -40.50
CA LYS A 16 -6.58 -12.92 -39.21
C LYS A 16 -6.50 -11.39 -39.13
N VAL A 17 -7.53 -10.80 -38.54
CA VAL A 17 -7.64 -9.37 -38.26
C VAL A 17 -7.86 -9.16 -36.76
N ILE A 18 -7.21 -8.13 -36.22
CA ILE A 18 -7.24 -7.84 -34.79
C ILE A 18 -8.22 -6.70 -34.54
N CYS A 19 -9.11 -6.88 -33.57
CA CYS A 19 -10.03 -5.83 -33.10
C CYS A 19 -9.23 -4.58 -32.67
N GLY A 20 -9.60 -3.39 -33.18
CA GLY A 20 -8.87 -2.14 -32.94
C GLY A 20 -7.84 -1.78 -34.03
N THR A 21 -7.74 -2.57 -35.10
CA THR A 21 -6.95 -2.21 -36.29
C THR A 21 -7.78 -1.36 -37.24
N ILE A 22 -7.16 -0.39 -37.92
CA ILE A 22 -7.81 0.47 -38.91
C ILE A 22 -7.65 -0.16 -40.29
N ASN A 23 -8.78 -0.33 -41.00
CA ASN A 23 -8.75 -0.66 -42.42
C ASN A 23 -8.42 0.59 -43.23
N LEU A 24 -7.36 0.54 -44.04
CA LEU A 24 -6.94 1.69 -44.85
C LEU A 24 -7.59 1.69 -46.23
N ASN A 25 -7.50 0.58 -46.96
CA ASN A 25 -7.88 0.49 -48.36
C ASN A 25 -8.82 -0.68 -48.61
N GLY A 26 -9.87 -0.44 -49.41
CA GLY A 26 -10.78 -1.49 -49.88
C GLY A 26 -11.89 -1.84 -48.90
N PHE A 27 -12.84 -2.62 -49.41
CA PHE A 27 -13.95 -3.16 -48.64
C PHE A 27 -13.62 -4.60 -48.20
N MET A 28 -13.91 -4.95 -46.95
CA MET A 28 -13.60 -6.26 -46.38
C MET A 28 -14.84 -6.82 -45.67
N PHE A 29 -15.19 -8.08 -45.93
CA PHE A 29 -16.09 -8.84 -45.07
C PHE A 29 -15.28 -9.65 -44.07
N ILE A 30 -15.58 -9.50 -42.78
CA ILE A 30 -14.84 -10.14 -41.69
C ILE A 30 -15.79 -11.07 -40.94
N LYS A 31 -15.36 -12.32 -40.73
CA LYS A 31 -16.03 -13.23 -39.81
C LYS A 31 -15.53 -12.94 -38.39
N VAL A 32 -16.45 -12.70 -37.47
CA VAL A 32 -16.12 -12.47 -36.06
C VAL A 32 -15.76 -13.81 -35.41
N GLU A 33 -14.51 -13.97 -34.98
CA GLU A 33 -14.05 -15.18 -34.26
C GLU A 33 -14.13 -15.02 -32.74
N GLN A 34 -13.91 -13.81 -32.22
CA GLN A 34 -13.85 -13.48 -30.80
C GLN A 34 -14.59 -12.16 -30.54
N MET A 35 -15.31 -12.07 -29.42
CA MET A 35 -16.09 -10.90 -29.01
C MET A 35 -15.86 -10.56 -27.53
N GLY A 36 -15.93 -9.27 -27.20
CA GLY A 36 -15.81 -8.77 -25.83
C GLY A 36 -14.48 -9.13 -25.17
N GLU A 37 -14.54 -9.77 -24.00
CA GLU A 37 -13.38 -10.13 -23.17
C GLU A 37 -12.44 -11.15 -23.83
N SER A 38 -12.93 -11.91 -24.82
CA SER A 38 -12.09 -12.86 -25.55
C SER A 38 -11.15 -12.18 -26.56
N THR A 39 -11.28 -10.88 -26.81
CA THR A 39 -10.45 -10.15 -27.77
C THR A 39 -9.03 -9.89 -27.27
N ILE A 40 -8.08 -9.80 -28.20
CA ILE A 40 -6.67 -9.46 -27.88
C ILE A 40 -6.57 -8.12 -27.13
N LEU A 41 -7.39 -7.13 -27.49
CA LEU A 41 -7.37 -5.83 -26.82
C LEU A 41 -7.84 -5.94 -25.36
N ALA A 42 -8.91 -6.71 -25.09
CA ALA A 42 -9.37 -6.94 -23.73
C ALA A 42 -8.32 -7.69 -22.88
N GLN A 43 -7.61 -8.65 -23.47
CA GLN A 43 -6.50 -9.32 -22.79
C GLN A 43 -5.36 -8.35 -22.44
N ILE A 44 -5.01 -7.42 -23.34
CA ILE A 44 -4.00 -6.39 -23.04
C ILE A 44 -4.46 -5.49 -21.89
N VAL A 45 -5.73 -5.05 -21.90
CA VAL A 45 -6.27 -4.23 -20.80
C VAL A 45 -6.21 -4.98 -19.48
N ASN A 46 -6.62 -6.25 -19.46
CA ASN A 46 -6.57 -7.09 -18.26
C ASN A 46 -5.14 -7.26 -17.75
N LEU A 47 -4.18 -7.54 -18.64
CA LEU A 47 -2.76 -7.65 -18.27
C LEU A 47 -2.21 -6.36 -17.67
N VAL A 48 -2.59 -5.20 -18.22
CA VAL A 48 -2.18 -3.89 -17.66
C VAL A 48 -2.83 -3.65 -16.30
N GLN A 49 -4.10 -4.00 -16.14
CA GLN A 49 -4.79 -3.88 -14.86
C GLN A 49 -4.20 -4.79 -13.79
N GLU A 50 -3.90 -6.05 -14.13
CA GLU A 50 -3.22 -7.00 -13.23
C GLU A 50 -1.84 -6.49 -12.81
N ALA A 51 -1.07 -5.93 -13.75
CA ALA A 51 0.22 -5.34 -13.46
C ALA A 51 0.11 -4.14 -12.52
N GLN A 52 -0.87 -3.26 -12.71
CA GLN A 52 -1.12 -2.09 -11.85
C GLN A 52 -1.67 -2.46 -10.46
N ALA A 53 -2.48 -3.51 -10.38
CA ALA A 53 -3.06 -3.99 -9.13
C ALA A 53 -2.06 -4.79 -8.28
N SER A 54 -0.93 -5.22 -8.86
CA SER A 54 0.11 -5.91 -8.12
C SER A 54 0.78 -4.97 -7.12
N LYS A 55 0.58 -5.24 -5.83
CA LYS A 55 1.40 -4.61 -4.78
C LYS A 55 2.85 -4.97 -5.05
N THR A 56 3.71 -3.97 -5.15
CA THR A 56 5.14 -4.20 -5.30
C THR A 56 5.68 -4.89 -4.05
N ASP A 57 6.57 -5.88 -4.24
CA ASP A 57 7.14 -6.66 -3.12
C ASP A 57 7.78 -5.77 -2.05
N ILE A 58 8.30 -4.60 -2.45
CA ILE A 58 8.90 -3.63 -1.53
C ILE A 58 7.89 -3.03 -0.55
N GLN A 59 6.63 -2.83 -0.95
CA GLN A 59 5.58 -2.34 -0.06
C GLN A 59 5.23 -3.38 1.00
N ARG A 60 5.23 -4.67 0.65
CA ARG A 60 4.96 -5.76 1.60
C ARG A 60 6.04 -5.83 2.69
N ILE A 61 7.30 -5.59 2.34
CA ILE A 61 8.41 -5.57 3.31
C ILE A 61 8.25 -4.40 4.28
N ALA A 62 7.93 -3.20 3.77
CA ALA A 62 7.68 -2.03 4.61
C ALA A 62 6.51 -2.25 5.59
N ASP A 63 5.40 -2.83 5.13
CA ASP A 63 4.24 -3.16 5.95
C ASP A 63 4.59 -4.14 7.09
N VAL A 64 5.45 -5.14 6.82
CA VAL A 64 5.89 -6.11 7.85
C VAL A 64 6.76 -5.44 8.91
N VAL A 65 7.70 -4.58 8.50
CA VAL A 65 8.56 -3.83 9.42
C VAL A 65 7.72 -2.91 10.30
N ALA A 66 6.80 -2.15 9.70
CA ALA A 66 5.88 -1.28 10.44
C ALA A 66 5.02 -2.09 11.43
N GLY A 67 4.51 -3.25 11.01
CA GLY A 67 3.72 -4.14 11.86
C GLY A 67 4.47 -4.69 13.07
N VAL A 68 5.77 -4.97 12.95
CA VAL A 68 6.63 -5.37 14.08
C VAL A 68 6.96 -4.18 14.96
N PHE A 69 7.32 -3.04 14.36
CA PHE A 69 7.70 -1.83 15.06
C PHE A 69 6.60 -1.32 16.00
N VAL A 70 5.35 -1.26 15.52
CA VAL A 70 4.20 -0.81 16.33
C VAL A 70 4.03 -1.67 17.58
N LYS A 71 4.17 -3.00 17.47
CA LYS A 71 4.05 -3.92 18.62
C LYS A 71 5.14 -3.65 19.67
N VAL A 72 6.37 -3.40 19.21
CA VAL A 72 7.50 -3.09 20.08
C VAL A 72 7.29 -1.75 20.81
N VAL A 73 6.87 -0.72 20.10
CA VAL A 73 6.61 0.61 20.67
C VAL A 73 5.52 0.56 21.74
N ILE A 74 4.42 -0.14 21.48
CA ILE A 74 3.33 -0.32 22.46
C ILE A 74 3.84 -1.05 23.71
N ALA A 75 4.65 -2.10 23.54
CA ALA A 75 5.26 -2.81 24.67
C ALA A 75 6.16 -1.89 25.52
N ILE A 76 6.99 -1.07 24.89
CA ILE A 76 7.88 -0.11 25.58
C ILE A 76 7.07 1.00 26.28
N ALA A 77 5.99 1.49 25.66
CA ALA A 77 5.12 2.50 26.26
C ALA A 77 4.42 1.97 27.52
N LEU A 78 3.92 0.73 27.47
CA LEU A 78 3.33 0.05 28.64
C LEU A 78 4.37 -0.20 29.74
N LEU A 79 5.59 -0.61 29.39
CA LEU A 79 6.67 -0.77 30.35
C LEU A 79 7.04 0.55 31.01
N THR A 80 7.16 1.63 30.23
CA THR A 80 7.43 2.98 30.75
C THR A 80 6.35 3.41 31.73
N TRP A 81 5.07 3.22 31.38
CA TRP A 81 3.95 3.52 32.27
C TRP A 81 4.05 2.74 33.59
N LEU A 82 4.30 1.43 33.52
CA LEU A 82 4.37 0.55 34.68
C LEU A 82 5.54 0.91 35.60
N VAL A 83 6.72 1.18 35.04
CA VAL A 83 7.92 1.60 35.78
C VAL A 83 7.69 2.92 36.50
N TRP A 84 7.10 3.91 35.84
CA TRP A 84 6.81 5.21 36.47
C TRP A 84 5.74 5.12 37.57
N VAL A 85 4.70 4.31 37.38
CA VAL A 85 3.71 4.07 38.44
C VAL A 85 4.36 3.44 39.68
N LEU A 86 5.24 2.44 39.49
CA LEU A 86 5.94 1.81 40.60
C LEU A 86 6.90 2.78 41.31
N LEU A 87 7.70 3.55 40.57
CA LEU A 87 8.64 4.52 41.15
C LEU A 87 7.93 5.57 42.02
N VAL A 88 6.78 6.07 41.56
CA VAL A 88 5.95 7.00 42.35
C VAL A 88 5.32 6.31 43.55
N THR A 89 4.84 5.07 43.40
CA THR A 89 4.22 4.30 44.51
C THR A 89 5.21 3.97 45.63
N TYR A 90 6.47 3.67 45.27
CA TYR A 90 7.54 3.38 46.22
C TYR A 90 8.21 4.64 46.81
N GLY A 91 7.74 5.85 46.45
CA GLY A 91 8.23 7.11 47.01
C GLY A 91 9.60 7.57 46.48
N TYR A 92 10.08 7.00 45.37
CA TYR A 92 11.32 7.43 44.71
C TYR A 92 11.12 8.67 43.81
N ALA A 93 9.87 8.98 43.46
CA ALA A 93 9.51 10.11 42.63
C ALA A 93 8.26 10.80 43.17
N GLU A 94 8.34 12.12 43.36
CA GLU A 94 7.19 12.94 43.70
C GLU A 94 6.42 13.23 42.40
N PRO A 95 5.10 12.95 42.33
CA PRO A 95 4.31 13.18 41.13
C PRO A 95 3.95 14.68 41.02
N GLU A 96 4.97 15.49 40.81
CA GLU A 96 4.86 16.92 40.60
C GLU A 96 4.95 17.23 39.10
N TYR A 97 3.93 17.87 38.56
CA TYR A 97 3.89 18.34 37.19
C TYR A 97 3.47 19.81 37.19
N GLU A 98 4.32 20.70 36.66
CA GLU A 98 4.07 22.15 36.60
C GLU A 98 3.66 22.78 37.95
N GLY A 99 4.28 22.33 39.06
CA GLY A 99 4.02 22.87 40.40
C GLY A 99 2.70 22.40 41.04
N LYS A 100 2.04 21.38 40.47
CA LYS A 100 0.84 20.75 41.02
C LYS A 100 1.07 19.27 41.26
N MET A 101 0.60 18.78 42.41
CA MET A 101 0.57 17.34 42.71
C MET A 101 -0.47 16.68 41.83
N VAL A 102 -0.04 15.72 41.01
CA VAL A 102 -0.92 14.97 40.11
C VAL A 102 -1.05 13.53 40.60
N HIS A 103 -2.16 12.88 40.26
CA HIS A 103 -2.33 11.47 40.56
C HIS A 103 -1.19 10.64 39.90
N PRO A 104 -0.60 9.66 40.60
CA PRO A 104 0.54 8.86 40.11
C PRO A 104 0.34 8.25 38.71
N THR A 105 -0.89 7.83 38.42
CA THR A 105 -1.27 7.23 37.14
C THR A 105 -1.28 8.22 35.97
N VAL A 106 -1.64 9.48 36.23
CA VAL A 106 -1.68 10.54 35.21
C VAL A 106 -0.26 10.98 34.87
N PHE A 107 0.60 11.13 35.87
CA PHE A 107 2.01 11.45 35.67
C PHE A 107 2.73 10.39 34.81
N ALA A 108 2.55 9.11 35.13
CA ALA A 108 3.11 8.02 34.31
C ALA A 108 2.53 7.97 32.88
N LEU A 109 1.27 8.37 32.70
CA LEU A 109 0.62 8.39 31.38
C LEU A 109 1.25 9.44 30.46
N ILE A 110 1.67 10.60 31.00
CA ILE A 110 2.36 11.64 30.24
C ILE A 110 3.66 11.10 29.62
N PHE A 111 4.48 10.40 30.41
CA PHE A 111 5.71 9.77 29.90
C PHE A 111 5.43 8.69 28.86
N ALA A 112 4.41 7.85 29.07
CA ALA A 112 4.00 6.85 28.08
C ALA A 112 3.54 7.49 26.77
N MET A 113 2.79 8.59 26.84
CA MET A 113 2.38 9.37 25.66
C MET A 113 3.58 10.00 24.96
N SER A 114 4.54 10.56 25.70
CA SER A 114 5.77 11.12 25.11
C SER A 114 6.55 10.06 24.32
N VAL A 115 6.65 8.83 24.85
CA VAL A 115 7.30 7.70 24.16
C VAL A 115 6.55 7.33 22.87
N LEU A 116 5.21 7.30 22.91
CA LEU A 116 4.38 7.03 21.72
C LEU A 116 4.52 8.12 20.65
N VAL A 117 4.53 9.39 21.04
CA VAL A 117 4.65 10.53 20.11
C VAL A 117 6.02 10.54 19.43
N ILE A 118 7.10 10.32 20.18
CA ILE A 118 8.46 10.25 19.64
C ILE A 118 8.65 9.07 18.68
N ALA A 119 7.96 7.96 18.94
CA ALA A 119 8.08 6.74 18.14
C ALA A 119 7.25 6.78 16.86
N CYS A 120 6.37 7.76 16.66
CA CYS A 120 5.49 7.81 15.50
C CYS A 120 6.33 7.93 14.20
N PRO A 121 6.31 6.94 13.29
CA PRO A 121 7.14 6.93 12.10
C PRO A 121 6.51 7.80 11.00
N CYS A 122 6.25 9.08 11.27
CA CYS A 122 5.63 10.01 10.31
C CYS A 122 6.48 10.28 9.05
N ALA A 123 7.68 9.71 8.97
CA ALA A 123 8.63 9.83 7.86
C ALA A 123 8.92 8.50 7.14
N LEU A 124 8.21 7.42 7.48
CA LEU A 124 8.26 6.12 6.81
C LEU A 124 7.13 6.01 5.79
#